data_AF-A0A7C3X1N2-F1
#
_entry.id   AF-A0A7C3X1N2-F1
#
_cell.length_a   1.000
_cell.length_b   1.000
_cell.length_c   1.000
_cell.angle_alpha   90.00
_cell.angle_beta   90.00
_cell.angle_gamma   90.00
#
_symmetry.space_group_name_H-M   'P 1'
#
loop_
_entity.id
_entity.type
_entity.pdbx_description
1 polymer ?
#
loop_
_entity_poly.entity_id
_entity_poly.type
_entity_poly.pdbx_seq_one_letter_code
_entity_poly.pdbx_strand_id
1 'polypeptide(L)'
;MKLLMILGSGGHTAQMIRLSEMLGSAFDYAYLIGYDDRLSARKIKIPGEVYFVHRARSHEDNLLVTGFKVLRLFVESLVAFLRIRPEAVVSAGPGMAVPVSVVCKLFGKKVIFIEDWSRVYQKSKTGRAMYNISDLFFVQWPELLRLYPKAIYAGRLA
;
A
#
# COMPACT_ATOMS: atom_id res chain seq x y z
N MET A 1 -2.45 1.87 -18.67
CA MET A 1 -1.98 2.77 -17.57
C MET A 1 -1.42 1.87 -16.49
N LYS A 2 -0.18 2.12 -16.04
CA LYS A 2 0.47 1.22 -15.08
C LYS A 2 0.11 1.55 -13.62
N LEU A 3 -0.49 0.58 -12.93
CA LEU A 3 -0.92 0.68 -11.54
C LEU A 3 -0.02 -0.17 -10.63
N LEU A 4 0.62 0.47 -9.65
CA LEU A 4 1.41 -0.22 -8.64
C LEU A 4 0.54 -0.62 -7.45
N MET A 5 0.39 -1.92 -7.23
CA MET A 5 -0.33 -2.51 -6.10
C MET A 5 0.68 -2.89 -5.01
N ILE A 6 0.59 -2.26 -3.84
CA ILE A 6 1.42 -2.61 -2.68
C ILE A 6 0.70 -3.72 -1.89
N LEU A 7 1.25 -4.93 -1.91
CA LEU A 7 0.74 -6.07 -1.16
C LEU A 7 1.39 -6.17 0.22
N GLY A 8 0.78 -6.92 1.14
CA GLY A 8 1.38 -7.22 2.43
C GLY A 8 0.77 -8.43 3.09
N SER A 9 1.42 -8.98 4.10
CA SER A 9 1.01 -10.27 4.66
C SER A 9 -0.44 -10.30 5.17
N GLY A 10 -1.12 -11.43 4.97
CA GLY A 10 -2.45 -11.68 5.52
C GLY A 10 -3.55 -10.84 4.87
N GLY A 11 -4.30 -10.10 5.70
CA GLY A 11 -5.49 -9.34 5.28
C GLY A 11 -5.22 -8.21 4.29
N HIS A 12 -4.02 -7.62 4.31
CA HIS A 12 -3.65 -6.59 3.33
C HIS A 12 -3.59 -7.15 1.91
N THR A 13 -2.97 -8.31 1.71
CA THR A 13 -2.96 -8.99 0.40
C THR A 13 -4.36 -9.40 -0.01
N ALA A 14 -5.18 -9.93 0.90
CA ALA A 14 -6.55 -10.33 0.56
C ALA A 14 -7.36 -9.15 -0.02
N GLN A 15 -7.28 -7.96 0.61
CA GLN A 15 -7.93 -6.74 0.12
C GLN A 15 -7.41 -6.30 -1.25
N MET A 16 -6.09 -6.30 -1.43
CA MET A 16 -5.48 -5.84 -2.68
C MET A 16 -5.71 -6.81 -3.84
N ILE A 17 -5.71 -8.12 -3.60
CA ILE A 17 -6.07 -9.11 -4.61
C ILE A 17 -7.53 -8.94 -5.01
N ARG A 18 -8.45 -8.80 -4.05
CA ARG A 18 -9.87 -8.56 -4.32
C ARG A 18 -10.07 -7.31 -5.16
N LEU A 19 -9.37 -6.22 -4.82
CA LEU A 19 -9.40 -5.00 -5.62
C LEU A 19 -8.92 -5.25 -7.05
N SER A 20 -7.78 -5.93 -7.24
CA SER A 20 -7.28 -6.22 -8.61
C SER A 20 -8.26 -7.07 -9.43
N GLU A 21 -8.94 -8.04 -8.80
CA GLU A 21 -9.96 -8.85 -9.47
C GLU A 21 -11.16 -8.02 -9.92
N MET A 22 -11.64 -7.11 -9.07
CA MET A 22 -12.76 -6.21 -9.40
C MET A 22 -12.41 -5.23 -10.52
N LEU A 23 -11.15 -4.76 -10.56
CA LEU A 23 -10.65 -3.88 -11.61
C LEU A 23 -10.35 -4.63 -12.92
N GLY A 24 -10.20 -5.96 -12.87
CA GLY A 24 -9.99 -6.80 -14.04
C GLY A 24 -8.76 -6.38 -14.87
N SER A 25 -8.88 -6.40 -16.19
CA SER A 25 -7.82 -6.02 -17.13
C SER A 25 -7.77 -4.52 -17.48
N ALA A 26 -8.42 -3.66 -16.69
CA ALA A 26 -8.47 -2.22 -16.99
C ALA A 26 -7.11 -1.50 -16.86
N PHE A 27 -6.14 -2.12 -16.17
CA PHE A 27 -4.82 -1.55 -15.90
C PHE A 27 -3.70 -2.55 -16.18
N ASP A 28 -2.50 -2.00 -16.39
CA ASP A 28 -1.26 -2.78 -16.42
C ASP A 28 -0.74 -2.86 -14.98
N TYR A 29 -0.73 -4.06 -14.39
CA TYR A 29 -0.39 -4.19 -12.97
C TYR A 29 1.10 -4.42 -12.74
N ALA A 30 1.61 -3.77 -11.70
CA ALA A 30 2.85 -4.15 -11.04
C ALA A 30 2.58 -4.34 -9.55
N TYR A 31 3.25 -5.31 -8.94
CA TYR A 31 3.05 -5.66 -7.53
C TYR A 31 4.34 -5.46 -6.76
N LEU A 32 4.24 -4.78 -5.62
CA LEU A 32 5.33 -4.64 -4.66
C LEU A 32 5.02 -5.46 -3.41
N ILE A 33 5.94 -6.35 -3.04
CA ILE A 33 5.74 -7.34 -1.96
C ILE A 33 6.94 -7.31 -1.00
N GLY A 34 6.71 -7.62 0.28
CA GLY A 34 7.81 -7.86 1.22
C GLY A 34 8.64 -9.09 0.83
N TYR A 35 9.96 -9.05 0.98
CA TYR A 35 10.87 -10.16 0.64
C TYR A 35 10.51 -11.50 1.28
N ASP A 36 9.98 -11.47 2.50
CA ASP A 36 9.56 -12.63 3.29
C ASP A 36 8.15 -13.14 2.93
N ASP A 37 7.39 -12.40 2.12
CA ASP A 37 5.99 -12.68 1.84
C ASP A 37 5.77 -13.32 0.46
N ARG A 38 6.47 -14.42 0.21
CA ARG A 38 6.33 -15.20 -1.04
C ARG A 38 4.94 -15.81 -1.21
N LEU A 39 4.19 -16.00 -0.12
CA LEU A 39 2.83 -16.52 -0.15
C LEU A 39 1.88 -15.53 -0.81
N SER A 40 2.05 -14.23 -0.57
CA SER A 40 1.21 -13.20 -1.20
C SER A 40 1.40 -13.16 -2.72
N ALA A 41 2.62 -13.39 -3.21
CA ALA A 41 2.88 -13.49 -4.65
C ALA A 41 2.06 -14.60 -5.32
N ARG A 42 1.87 -15.75 -4.64
CA ARG A 42 1.09 -16.89 -5.16
C ARG A 42 -0.42 -16.63 -5.22
N LYS A 43 -0.91 -15.59 -4.53
CA LYS A 43 -2.33 -15.22 -4.52
C LYS A 43 -2.71 -14.26 -5.64
N ILE A 44 -1.72 -13.76 -6.40
CA ILE A 44 -1.94 -12.88 -7.54
C ILE A 44 -2.69 -13.66 -8.63
N LYS A 45 -3.87 -13.16 -9.01
CA LYS A 45 -4.69 -13.75 -10.07
C LYS A 45 -4.65 -12.98 -11.38
N ILE A 46 -4.47 -11.65 -11.30
CA ILE A 46 -4.30 -10.80 -12.48
C ILE A 46 -2.80 -10.71 -12.81
N PRO A 47 -2.36 -11.03 -14.04
CA PRO A 47 -0.95 -10.97 -14.39
C PRO A 47 -0.33 -9.59 -14.21
N GLY A 48 0.91 -9.56 -13.74
CA GLY A 48 1.69 -8.34 -13.59
C GLY A 48 3.11 -8.63 -13.08
N GLU A 49 4.01 -7.66 -13.26
CA GLU A 49 5.38 -7.79 -12.78
C GLU A 49 5.43 -7.76 -11.25
N VAL A 50 6.27 -8.60 -10.63
CA VAL A 50 6.39 -8.69 -9.17
C VAL A 50 7.78 -8.23 -8.73
N TYR A 51 7.80 -7.28 -7.79
CA TYR A 51 9.00 -6.71 -7.21
C TYR A 51 9.01 -6.92 -5.69
N PHE A 52 10.19 -7.17 -5.13
CA PHE A 52 10.36 -7.43 -3.70
C PHE A 52 11.15 -6.31 -3.02
N VAL A 53 10.72 -5.92 -1.82
CA VAL A 53 11.37 -4.92 -0.98
C VAL A 53 11.42 -5.37 0.48
N HIS A 54 12.35 -4.83 1.26
CA HIS A 54 12.50 -5.16 2.67
C HIS A 54 11.39 -4.52 3.51
N ARG A 55 11.06 -5.13 4.65
CA ARG A 55 10.06 -4.55 5.56
C ARG A 55 10.64 -3.38 6.35
N ALA A 56 9.80 -2.38 6.60
CA ALA A 56 10.15 -1.20 7.38
C ALA A 56 10.46 -1.49 8.86
N ARG A 57 9.87 -2.55 9.43
CA ARG A 57 9.91 -2.81 10.89
C ARG A 57 9.78 -4.30 11.20
N SER A 58 10.65 -4.82 12.05
CA SER A 58 10.47 -6.06 12.80
C SER A 58 9.99 -5.75 14.22
N HIS A 59 9.31 -6.69 14.89
CA HIS A 59 8.79 -6.49 16.25
C HIS A 59 9.90 -6.28 17.31
N GLU A 60 11.14 -6.62 16.98
CA GLU A 60 12.29 -6.64 17.89
C GLU A 60 13.28 -5.47 17.68
N ASP A 61 12.97 -4.53 16.78
CA ASP A 61 13.93 -3.50 16.38
C ASP A 61 13.96 -2.30 17.33
N ASN A 62 15.17 -1.90 17.75
CA ASN A 62 15.43 -0.61 18.40
C ASN A 62 15.24 0.57 17.42
N LEU A 63 15.08 1.79 17.94
CA LEU A 63 14.79 3.00 17.15
C LEU A 63 15.82 3.29 16.05
N LEU A 64 17.12 3.12 16.35
CA LEU A 64 18.20 3.32 15.37
C LEU A 64 18.11 2.31 14.21
N VAL A 65 17.91 1.04 14.53
CA VAL A 65 17.76 -0.05 13.54
C VAL A 65 16.52 0.19 12.68
N THR A 66 15.42 0.63 13.29
CA THR A 66 14.21 1.02 12.57
C THR A 66 14.49 2.16 11.60
N GLY A 67 15.24 3.19 12.01
CA GLY A 67 15.63 4.30 11.16
C GLY A 67 16.42 3.85 9.92
N PHE A 68 17.43 3.00 10.10
CA PHE A 68 18.20 2.44 8.99
C PHE A 68 17.34 1.59 8.04
N LYS A 69 16.43 0.77 8.59
CA LYS A 69 15.50 -0.04 7.77
C LYS A 69 14.54 0.82 6.96
N VAL A 70 14.03 1.92 7.54
CA VAL A 70 13.17 2.87 6.82
C VAL A 70 13.94 3.57 5.71
N LEU A 71 15.18 4.03 5.97
CA LEU A 71 16.03 4.65 4.93
C LEU A 71 16.32 3.67 3.79
N ARG A 72 16.69 2.43 4.12
CA ARG A 72 16.89 1.36 3.14
C ARG A 72 15.63 1.15 2.30
N LEU A 73 14.47 1.04 2.94
CA LEU A 73 13.20 0.87 2.24
C LEU A 73 12.86 2.07 1.37
N PHE A 74 13.21 3.29 1.77
CA PHE A 74 13.04 4.47 0.92
C PHE A 74 13.90 4.38 -0.35
N VAL A 75 15.16 3.96 -0.22
CA VAL A 75 16.05 3.73 -1.38
C VAL A 75 15.52 2.60 -2.27
N GLU A 76 15.09 1.47 -1.69
CA GLU A 76 14.50 0.37 -2.45
C GLU A 76 13.20 0.79 -3.14
N SER A 77 12.39 1.63 -2.50
CA SER A 77 11.18 2.22 -3.08
C SER A 77 11.52 3.11 -4.28
N LEU A 78 12.59 3.89 -4.20
CA LEU A 78 13.08 4.71 -5.31
C LEU A 78 13.55 3.85 -6.48
N VAL A 79 14.34 2.80 -6.22
CA VAL A 79 14.80 1.86 -7.26
C VAL A 79 13.61 1.15 -7.91
N ALA A 80 12.66 0.67 -7.12
CA ALA A 80 11.44 0.03 -7.62
C ALA A 80 10.62 1.00 -8.48
N PHE A 81 10.44 2.24 -8.02
CA PHE A 81 9.75 3.28 -8.78
C PHE A 81 10.42 3.55 -10.14
N LEU A 82 11.74 3.70 -10.18
CA LEU A 82 12.47 3.99 -11.42
C LEU A 82 12.41 2.83 -12.43
N ARG A 83 12.28 1.59 -11.96
CA ARG A 83 12.10 0.40 -12.81
C ARG A 83 10.67 0.26 -13.30
N ILE A 84 9.69 0.35 -12.39
CA ILE A 84 8.27 0.12 -12.67
C ILE A 84 7.69 1.27 -13.48
N ARG A 85 8.00 2.51 -13.09
CA ARG A 85 7.43 3.78 -13.57
C ARG A 85 5.89 3.79 -13.55
N PRO A 86 5.26 3.63 -12.37
CA PRO A 86 3.80 3.61 -12.28
C PRO A 86 3.20 4.99 -12.49
N GLU A 87 1.95 5.04 -12.98
CA GLU A 87 1.15 6.27 -13.06
C GLU A 87 0.37 6.54 -11.77
N ALA A 88 0.01 5.47 -11.06
CA ALA A 88 -0.62 5.53 -9.75
C ALA A 88 -0.13 4.38 -8.86
N VAL A 89 -0.22 4.58 -7.55
CA VAL A 89 0.04 3.57 -6.53
C VAL A 89 -1.17 3.42 -5.64
N VAL A 90 -1.51 2.18 -5.28
CA VAL A 90 -2.59 1.87 -4.35
C VAL A 90 -2.12 0.87 -3.27
N SER A 91 -2.57 1.09 -2.03
CA SER A 91 -2.24 0.21 -0.92
C SER A 91 -3.33 0.17 0.16
N ALA A 92 -3.35 -0.95 0.90
CA ALA A 92 -4.21 -1.16 2.07
C ALA A 92 -3.46 -0.99 3.42
N GLY A 93 -2.34 -0.27 3.44
CA GLY A 93 -1.59 0.05 4.65
C GLY A 93 -0.58 -0.94 5.24
N PRO A 94 0.05 -1.87 4.49
CA PRO A 94 1.21 -2.59 5.02
C PRO A 94 2.35 -1.62 5.37
N GLY A 95 3.30 -2.04 6.20
CA GLY A 95 4.35 -1.15 6.74
C GLY A 95 5.23 -0.44 5.70
N MET A 96 5.26 -0.92 4.45
CA MET A 96 5.99 -0.28 3.34
C MET A 96 5.16 0.70 2.50
N ALA A 97 3.85 0.80 2.75
CA ALA A 97 2.97 1.70 2.02
C ALA A 97 3.47 3.16 2.07
N VAL A 98 3.82 3.64 3.27
CA VAL A 98 4.23 5.03 3.48
C VAL A 98 5.46 5.40 2.63
N PRO A 99 6.64 4.77 2.76
CA PRO A 99 7.82 5.18 2.00
C PRO A 99 7.61 5.08 0.48
N VAL A 100 6.95 4.03 -0.01
CA VAL A 100 6.67 3.85 -1.44
C VAL A 100 5.74 4.95 -1.96
N SER A 101 4.69 5.27 -1.21
CA SER A 101 3.77 6.35 -1.56
C SER A 101 4.42 7.72 -1.51
N VAL A 102 5.32 7.99 -0.55
CA VAL A 102 6.09 9.25 -0.54
C VAL A 102 6.94 9.36 -1.80
N VAL A 103 7.68 8.32 -2.18
CA VAL A 103 8.44 8.32 -3.43
C VAL A 103 7.53 8.61 -4.62
N CYS A 104 6.41 7.89 -4.79
CA CYS A 104 5.49 8.14 -5.90
C CYS A 104 4.98 9.60 -5.92
N LYS A 105 4.65 10.15 -4.74
CA LYS A 105 4.16 11.53 -4.61
C LYS A 105 5.22 12.57 -5.02
N LEU A 106 6.48 12.35 -4.65
CA LEU A 106 7.59 13.24 -5.02
C LEU A 106 7.79 13.33 -6.54
N PHE A 107 7.44 12.27 -7.28
CA PHE A 107 7.47 12.23 -8.74
C PHE A 107 6.11 12.56 -9.38
N GLY A 108 5.18 13.18 -8.63
CA GLY A 108 3.90 13.66 -9.14
C GLY A 108 2.89 12.56 -9.49
N LYS A 109 3.11 11.32 -9.02
CA LYS A 109 2.20 10.20 -9.27
C LYS A 109 1.05 10.17 -8.27
N LYS A 110 -0.09 9.63 -8.71
CA LYS A 110 -1.29 9.56 -7.87
C LYS A 110 -1.14 8.51 -6.79
N VAL A 111 -1.40 8.91 -5.55
CA VAL A 111 -1.36 8.03 -4.39
C VAL A 111 -2.78 7.76 -3.91
N ILE A 112 -3.18 6.50 -3.95
CA ILE A 112 -4.49 6.03 -3.52
C ILE A 112 -4.29 5.16 -2.28
N PHE A 113 -5.04 5.45 -1.22
CA PHE A 113 -4.98 4.68 0.00
C PHE A 113 -6.34 4.14 0.39
N ILE A 114 -6.40 2.89 0.83
CA ILE A 114 -7.60 2.26 1.36
C ILE A 114 -7.31 1.89 2.81
N GLU A 115 -8.03 2.46 3.76
CA GLU A 115 -7.89 2.08 5.17
C GLU A 115 -8.33 0.62 5.38
N ASP A 116 -7.56 -0.09 6.20
CA ASP A 116 -7.72 -1.53 6.39
C ASP A 116 -9.13 -1.90 6.90
N TRP A 117 -9.71 -2.96 6.35
CA TRP A 117 -11.07 -3.42 6.65
C TRP A 117 -11.33 -3.77 8.14
N SER A 118 -10.29 -3.95 8.96
CA SER A 118 -10.38 -4.26 10.39
C SER A 118 -10.53 -3.00 11.24
N ARG A 119 -10.35 -1.83 10.64
CA ARG A 119 -10.45 -0.54 11.31
C ARG A 119 -11.86 0.00 11.18
N VAL A 120 -12.66 -0.19 12.23
CA VAL A 120 -14.03 0.32 12.29
C VAL A 120 -14.08 1.65 13.04
N TYR A 121 -13.53 1.68 14.26
CA TYR A 121 -13.66 2.81 15.19
C TYR A 121 -12.34 3.53 15.48
N GLN A 122 -11.23 3.14 14.85
CA GLN A 122 -9.91 3.69 15.17
C GLN A 122 -9.02 3.81 13.94
N LYS A 123 -8.20 4.86 13.92
CA LYS A 123 -7.17 5.09 12.88
C LYS A 123 -6.06 4.05 12.97
N SER A 124 -5.62 3.50 11.84
CA SER A 124 -4.35 2.77 11.83
C SER A 124 -3.16 3.73 11.89
N LYS A 125 -1.98 3.24 12.32
CA LYS A 125 -0.75 4.06 12.31
C LYS A 125 -0.40 4.48 10.88
N THR A 126 -0.52 3.55 9.93
CA THR A 126 -0.27 3.81 8.50
C THR A 126 -1.31 4.76 7.93
N GLY A 127 -2.59 4.55 8.20
CA GLY A 127 -3.69 5.39 7.73
C GLY A 127 -3.56 6.83 8.22
N ARG A 128 -3.13 7.05 9.46
CA ARG A 128 -2.83 8.40 9.96
C ARG A 128 -1.78 9.12 9.12
N ALA A 129 -0.72 8.43 8.71
CA ALA A 129 0.31 9.01 7.84
C ALA A 129 -0.23 9.23 6.42
N MET A 130 -0.87 8.21 5.87
CA MET A 130 -1.38 8.19 4.49
C MET A 130 -2.51 9.19 4.25
N TYR A 131 -3.24 9.59 5.29
CA TYR A 131 -4.29 10.60 5.20
C TYR A 131 -3.79 11.97 4.71
N ASN A 132 -2.53 12.30 4.96
CA ASN A 132 -1.92 13.54 4.47
C ASN A 132 -1.09 13.35 3.20
N ILE A 133 -0.75 12.11 2.83
CA ILE A 133 0.11 11.79 1.68
C ILE A 133 -0.73 11.48 0.43
N SER A 134 -1.84 10.76 0.62
CA SER A 134 -2.69 10.29 -0.47
C SER A 134 -3.46 11.41 -1.16
N ASP A 135 -3.66 11.26 -2.46
CA ASP A 135 -4.58 12.07 -3.27
C ASP A 135 -6.02 11.60 -3.06
N LEU A 136 -6.23 10.29 -2.94
CA LEU A 136 -7.51 9.67 -2.64
C LEU A 136 -7.36 8.77 -1.42
N PHE A 137 -8.21 8.98 -0.42
CA PHE A 137 -8.23 8.19 0.81
C PHE A 137 -9.61 7.56 0.98
N PHE A 138 -9.68 6.24 0.88
CA PHE A 138 -10.92 5.48 1.03
C PHE A 138 -11.02 4.85 2.42
N VAL A 139 -12.24 4.83 2.94
CA VAL A 139 -12.60 4.11 4.16
C VAL A 139 -13.69 3.09 3.86
N GLN A 140 -13.65 1.97 4.58
CA GLN A 140 -14.57 0.85 4.37
C GLN A 140 -15.73 0.83 5.37
N TRP A 141 -15.70 1.70 6.37
CA TRP A 141 -16.71 1.84 7.41
C TRP A 141 -17.15 3.30 7.52
N PRO A 142 -18.46 3.61 7.55
CA PRO A 142 -18.94 4.98 7.65
C PRO A 142 -18.51 5.67 8.96
N GLU A 143 -18.29 4.93 10.03
CA GLU A 143 -17.83 5.44 11.34
C GLU A 143 -16.45 6.10 11.23
N LEU A 144 -15.60 5.64 10.31
CA LEU A 144 -14.29 6.23 10.07
C LEU A 144 -14.38 7.64 9.47
N LEU A 145 -15.49 8.06 8.86
CA LEU A 145 -15.66 9.42 8.37
C LEU A 145 -15.62 10.45 9.50
N ARG A 146 -16.00 10.07 10.73
CA ARG A 146 -15.84 10.93 11.92
C ARG A 146 -14.36 11.17 12.24
N LEU A 147 -13.49 10.20 11.94
CA LEU A 147 -12.06 10.25 12.19
C LEU A 147 -11.27 10.83 11.00
N TYR A 148 -11.76 10.61 9.78
CA TYR A 148 -11.18 11.04 8.52
C TYR A 148 -12.22 11.82 7.69
N PRO A 149 -12.51 13.08 8.02
CA PRO A 149 -13.57 13.84 7.38
C PRO A 149 -13.41 14.06 5.87
N LYS A 150 -12.17 13.98 5.35
CA LYS A 150 -11.85 14.11 3.92
C LYS A 150 -11.82 12.77 3.18
N ALA A 151 -12.06 11.67 3.88
CA ALA A 151 -12.07 10.35 3.25
C ALA A 151 -13.34 10.11 2.45
N ILE A 152 -13.25 9.20 1.50
CA ILE A 152 -14.37 8.73 0.69
C ILE A 152 -14.80 7.37 1.24
N TYR A 153 -16.05 7.25 1.67
CA TYR A 153 -16.62 5.95 2.02
C TYR A 153 -17.02 5.20 0.74
N ALA A 154 -16.50 3.98 0.57
CA ALA A 154 -16.72 3.17 -0.63
C ALA A 154 -17.17 1.72 -0.33
N GLY A 155 -17.61 1.45 0.90
CA GLY A 155 -17.98 0.09 1.32
C GLY A 155 -16.76 -0.83 1.50
N ARG A 156 -17.04 -2.11 1.80
CA ARG A 156 -16.02 -3.09 2.19
C ARG A 156 -15.59 -3.96 1.01
N LEU A 157 -14.28 -4.18 0.88
CA LEU A 157 -13.67 -5.13 -0.06
C LEU A 157 -13.79 -6.58 0.48
N ALA A 158 -15.02 -7.04 0.72
CA ALA A 158 -15.31 -8.38 1.24
C ALA A 158 -15.92 -9.33 0.21
#